data_AF-A0A354I4E4-F1
#
_entry.id   AF-A0A354I4E4-F1
#
_cell.length_a   1.000
_cell.length_b   1.000
_cell.length_c   1.000
_cell.angle_alpha   90.00
_cell.angle_beta   90.00
_cell.angle_gamma   90.00
#
_symmetry.space_group_name_H-M   'P 1'
#
loop_
_entity.id
_entity.type
_entity.pdbx_description
1 polymer ?
#
loop_
_entity_poly.entity_id
_entity_poly.type
_entity_poly.pdbx_seq_one_letter_code
_entity_poly.pdbx_strand_id
1 'polypeptide(L)' 'MTEKEMMQRNIEEFARLQDYMVLTQDKESAAYKRMKGRYIELKVILSASGINLTELDIIKE' A
#
# COMPACT_ATOMS: atom_id res chain seq x y z
N MET A 1 16.37 11.45 -7.78
CA MET A 1 16.18 10.37 -6.79
C MET A 1 16.87 9.13 -7.31
N THR A 2 17.56 8.43 -6.43
CA THR A 2 18.10 7.10 -6.72
C THR A 2 16.96 6.07 -6.67
N GLU A 3 17.17 4.90 -7.28
CA GLU A 3 16.23 3.77 -7.19
C GLU A 3 15.92 3.39 -5.74
N LYS A 4 16.93 3.45 -4.86
CA LYS A 4 16.79 3.16 -3.43
C LYS A 4 15.87 4.15 -2.72
N GLU A 5 15.99 5.44 -3.01
CA GLU A 5 15.10 6.48 -2.45
C GLU A 5 13.66 6.34 -2.96
N MET A 6 13.48 5.96 -4.23
CA MET A 6 12.15 5.68 -4.79
C MET A 6 11.51 4.47 -4.11
N MET A 7 12.28 3.41 -3.90
CA MET A 7 11.79 2.20 -3.24
C MET A 7 11.40 2.47 -1.78
N GLN A 8 12.23 3.20 -1.05
CA GLN A 8 11.92 3.61 0.33
C GLN A 8 10.58 4.37 0.39
N ARG A 9 10.37 5.34 -0.52
CA ARG A 9 9.12 6.10 -0.60
C ARG A 9 7.91 5.21 -0.90
N ASN A 10 8.03 4.24 -1.80
CA ASN A 10 6.94 3.32 -2.11
C ASN A 10 6.57 2.46 -0.90
N ILE A 11 7.55 2.02 -0.11
CA ILE A 11 7.32 1.27 1.14
C ILE A 11 6.61 2.15 2.17
N GLU A 12 7.07 3.39 2.36
CA GLU A 12 6.43 4.36 3.27
C GLU A 12 5.00 4.72 2.85
N GLU A 13 4.75 4.87 1.54
CA GLU A 13 3.41 5.11 0.99
C GLU A 13 2.50 3.90 1.23
N PHE A 14 3.02 2.68 1.00
CA PHE A 14 2.27 1.45 1.22
C PHE A 14 1.84 1.28 2.68
N ALA A 15 2.73 1.54 3.64
CA ALA A 15 2.39 1.50 5.05
C ALA A 15 1.31 2.55 5.41
N ARG A 16 1.54 3.81 5.02
CA ARG A 16 0.62 4.92 5.32
C ARG A 16 -0.77 4.73 4.74
N LEU A 17 -0.84 4.22 3.51
CA LEU A 17 -2.11 3.97 2.85
C LEU A 17 -2.92 2.91 3.59
N GLN A 18 -2.26 1.86 4.06
CA GLN A 18 -2.93 0.82 4.85
C GLN A 18 -3.46 1.37 6.17
N ASP A 19 -2.73 2.27 6.85
CA ASP A 19 -3.24 2.95 8.05
C ASP A 19 -4.55 3.69 7.77
N TYR A 20 -4.62 4.43 6.65
CA TYR A 20 -5.85 5.12 6.24
C TYR A 20 -6.99 4.15 5.90
N MET A 21 -6.67 3.02 5.27
CA MET A 21 -7.65 1.97 5.01
C MET A 21 -8.18 1.35 6.31
N VAL A 22 -7.33 1.05 7.29
CA VAL A 22 -7.74 0.52 8.61
C VAL A 22 -8.65 1.51 9.34
N LEU A 23 -8.35 2.81 9.27
CA LEU A 23 -9.13 3.86 9.94
C LEU A 23 -10.48 4.14 9.27
N THR A 24 -10.70 3.67 8.04
CA THR A 24 -11.92 3.95 7.29
C THR A 24 -12.97 2.88 7.56
N GLN A 25 -14.04 3.25 8.27
CA GLN A 25 -15.12 2.33 8.63
C GLN A 25 -15.98 1.91 7.43
N ASP A 26 -16.31 2.86 6.54
CA ASP A 26 -17.12 2.59 5.35
C ASP A 26 -16.24 2.07 4.20
N LYS A 27 -16.17 0.75 4.08
CA LYS A 27 -15.44 0.06 3.02
C LYS A 27 -16.11 0.15 1.64
N GLU A 28 -17.38 0.54 1.59
CA GLU A 28 -18.10 0.75 0.33
C GLU A 28 -17.96 2.18 -0.21
N SER A 29 -17.45 3.10 0.62
CA SER A 29 -17.19 4.48 0.23
C SER A 29 -16.28 4.56 -1.01
N ALA A 30 -16.53 5.58 -1.83
CA ALA A 30 -15.67 5.88 -2.98
C ALA A 30 -14.21 6.13 -2.56
N ALA A 31 -14.01 6.72 -1.37
CA ALA A 31 -12.68 6.95 -0.81
C ALA A 31 -11.96 5.63 -0.50
N TYR A 32 -12.61 4.69 0.18
CA TYR A 32 -12.03 3.39 0.47
C TYR A 32 -11.69 2.62 -0.81
N LYS A 33 -12.61 2.58 -1.77
CA LYS A 33 -12.38 1.92 -3.07
C LYS A 33 -11.18 2.52 -3.82
N ARG A 34 -11.01 3.84 -3.76
CA ARG A 34 -9.84 4.52 -4.34
C ARG A 34 -8.54 4.14 -3.62
N MET A 35 -8.55 4.08 -2.29
CA MET A 35 -7.40 3.64 -1.50
C MET A 35 -7.03 2.18 -1.78
N LYS A 36 -8.03 1.29 -1.85
CA LYS A 36 -7.84 -0.13 -2.18
C LYS A 36 -7.18 -0.32 -3.55
N GLY A 37 -7.60 0.45 -4.55
CA GLY A 37 -6.94 0.46 -5.86
C GLY A 37 -5.45 0.81 -5.76
N ARG A 38 -5.11 1.89 -5.05
CA ARG A 38 -3.72 2.31 -4.86
C ARG A 38 -2.90 1.30 -4.05
N TYR A 39 -3.51 0.66 -3.06
CA TYR A 39 -2.89 -0.39 -2.25
C TYR A 39 -2.50 -1.58 -3.13
N ILE A 40 -3.39 -2.01 -4.04
CA ILE A 40 -3.10 -3.10 -4.99
C ILE A 40 -1.97 -2.72 -5.94
N GLU A 41 -1.98 -1.50 -6.49
CA GLU A 41 -0.90 -1.01 -7.37
C GLU A 41 0.47 -1.07 -6.67
N LEU A 42 0.56 -0.54 -5.45
CA LEU A 42 1.79 -0.54 -4.67
C LEU A 42 2.22 -1.97 -4.31
N LYS A 43 1.29 -2.84 -3.93
CA LYS A 43 1.56 -4.25 -3.63
C LYS A 43 2.20 -4.97 -4.81
N VAL A 44 1.68 -4.75 -6.03
CA VAL A 44 2.23 -5.32 -7.27
C VAL A 44 3.63 -4.77 -7.54
N ILE A 45 3.83 -3.45 -7.46
CA ILE A 45 5.12 -2.80 -7.72
C ILE A 45 6.20 -3.33 -6.75
N LEU A 46 5.89 -3.37 -5.46
CA LEU A 46 6.83 -3.81 -4.42
C LEU A 46 7.14 -5.31 -4.57
N SER A 47 6.15 -6.14 -4.85
CA SER A 47 6.35 -7.58 -5.08
C SER A 47 7.19 -7.84 -6.33
N ALA A 48 6.92 -7.14 -7.44
CA ALA A 48 7.70 -7.24 -8.67
C ALA A 48 9.15 -6.77 -8.47
N SER A 49 9.38 -5.91 -7.49
CA SER A 49 10.70 -5.42 -7.08
C SER A 49 11.41 -6.34 -6.07
N GLY A 50 10.85 -7.51 -5.77
CA GLY A 50 11.43 -8.49 -4.85
C GLY A 50 11.33 -8.12 -3.37
N ILE A 51 10.50 -7.13 -3.02
CA ILE A 51 10.26 -6.77 -1.61
C ILE A 51 9.34 -7.81 -0.98
N ASN A 52 9.78 -8.38 0.15
CA ASN A 52 8.92 -9.27 0.94
C ASN A 52 7.87 -8.45 1.70
N LEU A 53 6.60 -8.65 1.37
CA LEU A 53 5.48 -7.92 1.97
C LEU A 53 4.85 -8.64 3.17
N THR A 54 5.32 -9.81 3.58
CA THR A 54 4.68 -10.65 4.61
C THR A 54 4.36 -9.89 5.90
N GLU A 55 5.29 -9.04 6.36
CA GLU A 55 5.13 -8.22 7.57
C GLU A 55 4.59 -6.80 7.27
N LEU A 56 4.67 -6.36 6.01
CA LEU A 56 4.25 -5.02 5.60
C LEU A 56 2.78 -4.95 5.22
N ASP A 57 2.21 -6.07 4.76
CA ASP A 57 0.84 -6.16 4.29
C ASP A 57 -0.12 -6.55 5.43
N ILE A 58 -0.77 -5.54 5.98
CA ILE A 58 -1.69 -5.67 7.12
C ILE A 58 -3.17 -5.71 6.69
N ILE A 59 -3.49 -5.28 5.47
CA ILE A 59 -4.83 -5.36 4.90
C ILE A 59 -5.02 -6.78 4.35
N LYS A 60 -5.53 -7.70 5.18
CA LYS A 60 -5.79 -9.11 4.83
C LYS A 60 -7.18 -9.34 4.20
N GLU A 61 -7.53 -8.50 3.23
CA GLU A 61 -8.80 -8.62 2.48
C GLU A 61 -8.70 -9.52 1.25
#